data_AF-A0A2N6D4L4-F1
#
_entry.id   AF-A0A2N6D4L4-F1
#
_cell.length_a   1.000
_cell.length_b   1.000
_cell.length_c   1.000
_cell.angle_alpha   90.00
_cell.angle_beta   90.00
_cell.angle_gamma   90.00
#
_symmetry.space_group_name_H-M   'P 1'
#
loop_
_entity.id
_entity.type
_entity.pdbx_description
1 polymer ?
#
loop_
_entity_poly.entity_id
_entity_poly.type
_entity_poly.pdbx_seq_one_letter_code
_entity_poly.pdbx_strand_id
1 'polypeptide(L)'
;MSCCGGDEHQCGCGTNDKESNETNEEMMNFAFAMDKEMFAEINEAAKTNNMAFEEFIYNCIEVGLAITAGELALIDTDQLEMEEETDSETDKED
;
A
#
# COMPACT_ATOMS: atom_id res chain seq x y z
N MET A 1 34.10 -24.27 24.05
CA MET A 1 35.57 -24.22 23.99
C MET A 1 36.03 -25.08 22.82
N SER A 2 36.94 -24.55 22.01
CA SER A 2 37.73 -25.25 20.98
C SER A 2 37.07 -25.52 19.62
N CYS A 3 37.10 -24.50 18.76
CA CYS A 3 37.39 -24.66 17.33
C CYS A 3 38.48 -23.64 16.97
N CYS A 4 39.72 -23.93 17.36
CA CYS A 4 40.92 -23.30 16.80
C CYS A 4 41.82 -24.43 16.31
N GLY A 5 41.96 -24.56 14.99
CA GLY A 5 42.81 -25.57 14.37
C GLY A 5 43.11 -25.25 12.92
N GLY A 6 44.15 -24.43 12.69
CA GLY A 6 45.03 -24.54 11.54
C GLY A 6 44.69 -23.77 10.26
N ASP A 7 45.54 -22.78 9.98
CA ASP A 7 45.96 -22.25 8.67
C ASP A 7 45.01 -21.40 7.79
N GLU A 8 45.29 -20.09 7.87
CA GLU A 8 45.46 -19.13 6.77
C GLU A 8 44.31 -18.72 5.84
N HIS A 9 43.04 -19.04 6.11
CA HIS A 9 41.92 -18.37 5.42
C HIS A 9 40.84 -17.85 6.39
N GLN A 10 41.00 -16.56 6.73
CA GLN A 10 39.91 -15.57 6.79
C GLN A 10 38.58 -16.02 7.44
N CYS A 11 38.59 -16.33 8.74
CA CYS A 11 37.38 -16.20 9.57
C CYS A 11 37.38 -14.82 10.24
N GLY A 12 37.23 -13.78 9.43
CA GLY A 12 36.84 -12.47 9.91
C GLY A 12 35.36 -12.47 10.21
N CYS A 13 34.97 -12.79 11.45
CA CYS A 13 33.73 -12.27 12.01
C CYS A 13 33.90 -10.76 12.20
N GLY A 14 33.87 -10.04 11.07
CA GLY A 14 33.74 -8.60 11.04
C GLY A 14 32.30 -8.26 11.38
N THR A 15 32.06 -7.96 12.66
CA THR A 15 31.03 -7.01 13.07
C THR A 15 31.34 -5.67 12.38
N ASN A 16 30.89 -5.56 11.13
CA ASN A 16 30.51 -4.27 10.56
C ASN A 16 29.05 -4.06 10.92
N ASP A 17 28.79 -3.87 12.22
CA ASP A 17 27.62 -3.13 12.69
C ASP A 17 27.83 -1.66 12.35
N LYS A 18 27.70 -1.36 11.06
CA LYS A 18 27.45 -0.02 10.56
C LYS A 18 25.99 0.03 10.17
N GLU A 19 25.18 0.44 11.14
CA GLU A 19 24.05 1.35 10.94
C GLU A 19 23.35 1.23 9.57
N SER A 20 22.56 0.18 9.40
CA SER A 20 21.33 0.27 8.62
C SER A 20 20.16 0.04 9.59
N ASN A 21 19.99 1.00 10.49
CA ASN A 21 18.79 1.12 11.32
C ASN A 21 17.64 1.68 10.48
N GLU A 22 17.29 0.95 9.42
CA GLU A 22 15.99 0.99 8.80
C GLU A 22 15.52 -0.45 8.85
N THR A 23 14.50 -0.71 9.66
CA THR A 23 13.63 -1.88 9.56
C THR A 23 13.07 -1.91 8.14
N ASN A 24 13.86 -2.45 7.22
CA ASN A 24 13.41 -2.90 5.93
C ASN A 24 12.66 -4.19 6.23
N GLU A 25 11.42 -4.04 6.71
CA GLU A 25 10.49 -5.15 6.91
C GLU A 25 10.55 -6.01 5.64
N GLU A 26 10.84 -7.30 5.77
CA GLU A 26 11.00 -8.20 4.63
C GLU A 26 9.69 -8.23 3.83
N MET A 27 9.59 -7.37 2.82
CA MET A 27 8.43 -7.29 1.96
C MET A 27 8.34 -8.58 1.13
N MET A 28 7.19 -9.25 1.23
CA MET A 28 6.94 -10.47 0.46
C MET A 28 6.68 -10.11 -1.01
N ASN A 29 7.39 -10.78 -1.92
CA ASN A 29 7.18 -10.62 -3.35
C ASN A 29 6.09 -11.57 -3.84
N PHE A 30 5.04 -11.02 -4.45
CA PHE A 30 3.95 -11.78 -5.08
C PHE A 30 3.98 -11.60 -6.60
N ALA A 31 3.78 -12.70 -7.31
CA ALA A 31 3.63 -12.67 -8.77
C ALA A 31 2.15 -12.80 -9.14
N PHE A 32 1.61 -11.81 -9.85
CA PHE A 32 0.24 -11.81 -10.33
C PHE A 32 0.21 -12.01 -11.85
N ALA A 33 -0.66 -12.91 -12.30
CA ALA A 33 -1.04 -12.97 -13.70
C ALA A 33 -2.18 -11.98 -13.94
N MET A 34 -2.00 -11.05 -14.86
CA MET A 34 -3.03 -10.09 -15.28
C MET A 34 -3.25 -10.18 -16.78
N ASP A 35 -4.49 -9.97 -17.19
CA ASP A 35 -4.83 -9.83 -18.60
C ASP A 35 -4.16 -8.59 -19.18
N LYS A 36 -3.83 -8.65 -20.47
CA LYS A 36 -3.06 -7.60 -21.15
C LYS A 36 -3.81 -6.26 -21.17
N GLU A 37 -5.12 -6.30 -21.31
CA GLU A 37 -5.98 -5.11 -21.34
C GLU A 37 -5.99 -4.44 -19.96
N MET A 38 -6.26 -5.22 -18.91
CA MET A 38 -6.22 -4.75 -17.52
C MET A 38 -4.85 -4.16 -17.14
N PHE A 39 -3.75 -4.80 -17.54
CA PHE A 39 -2.41 -4.25 -17.30
C PHE A 39 -2.21 -2.89 -17.97
N ALA A 40 -2.70 -2.73 -19.21
CA ALA A 40 -2.56 -1.47 -19.94
C ALA A 40 -3.33 -0.33 -19.25
N GLU A 41 -4.57 -0.60 -18.84
CA GLU A 41 -5.42 0.37 -18.14
C GLU A 41 -4.82 0.82 -16.81
N ILE A 42 -4.37 -0.13 -15.98
CA ILE A 42 -3.75 0.19 -14.69
C ILE A 42 -2.44 0.98 -14.89
N ASN A 43 -1.64 0.61 -15.88
CA ASN A 43 -0.39 1.31 -16.17
C ASN A 43 -0.63 2.74 -16.68
N GLU A 44 -1.70 2.97 -17.44
CA GLU A 44 -2.12 4.32 -17.83
C GLU A 44 -2.61 5.13 -16.63
N ALA A 45 -3.38 4.53 -15.72
CA ALA A 45 -3.81 5.15 -14.49
C ALA A 45 -2.64 5.55 -13.58
N ALA A 46 -1.65 4.66 -13.40
CA ALA A 46 -0.43 4.95 -12.64
C ALA A 46 0.34 6.15 -13.23
N LYS A 47 0.50 6.19 -14.56
CA LYS A 47 1.14 7.32 -15.27
C LYS A 47 0.37 8.62 -15.09
N THR A 48 -0.96 8.57 -15.17
CA THR A 48 -1.83 9.74 -14.98
C THR A 48 -1.67 10.35 -13.59
N ASN A 49 -1.43 9.50 -12.59
CA ASN A 49 -1.19 9.90 -11.21
C ASN A 49 0.29 10.21 -10.89
N ASN A 50 1.19 10.17 -11.89
CA ASN A 50 2.64 10.35 -11.74
C ASN A 50 3.28 9.40 -10.71
N MET A 51 2.78 8.16 -10.61
CA MET A 51 3.31 7.14 -9.69
C MET A 51 4.02 6.02 -10.45
N ALA A 52 4.93 5.33 -9.75
CA ALA A 52 5.44 4.06 -10.24
C ALA A 52 4.33 3.00 -10.27
N PHE A 53 4.36 2.08 -11.22
CA PHE A 53 3.32 1.06 -11.36
C PHE A 53 3.17 0.21 -10.10
N GLU A 54 4.28 -0.23 -9.51
CA GLU A 54 4.28 -1.06 -8.30
C GLU A 54 3.70 -0.31 -7.10
N GLU A 55 4.10 0.95 -6.90
CA GLU A 55 3.57 1.83 -5.86
C GLU A 55 2.05 2.04 -6.02
N PHE A 56 1.59 2.25 -7.25
CA PHE A 56 0.17 2.38 -7.54
C PHE A 56 -0.61 1.10 -7.21
N ILE A 57 -0.06 -0.07 -7.54
CA ILE A 57 -0.66 -1.37 -7.20
C ILE A 57 -0.77 -1.56 -5.68
N TYR A 58 0.29 -1.23 -4.93
CA TYR A 58 0.25 -1.34 -3.47
C TYR A 58 -0.84 -0.46 -2.86
N ASN A 59 -0.95 0.78 -3.32
CA ASN A 59 -1.99 1.70 -2.88
C ASN A 59 -3.40 1.16 -3.20
N CYS A 60 -3.62 0.61 -4.40
CA CYS A 60 -4.89 0.00 -4.76
C CYS A 60 -5.24 -1.20 -3.87
N ILE A 61 -4.26 -2.06 -3.56
CA ILE A 61 -4.45 -3.22 -2.69
C ILE A 61 -4.78 -2.78 -1.27
N GLU A 62 -4.07 -1.78 -0.73
CA GLU A 62 -4.32 -1.24 0.61
C GLU A 62 -5.75 -0.69 0.74
N VAL A 63 -6.19 0.13 -0.24
CA VAL A 63 -7.57 0.63 -0.28
C VAL A 63 -8.57 -0.52 -0.39
N GLY A 64 -8.31 -1.51 -1.25
CA GLY A 64 -9.16 -2.70 -1.39
C GLY A 64 -9.30 -3.48 -0.08
N LEU A 65 -8.20 -3.68 0.65
CA LEU A 65 -8.22 -4.34 1.96
C LEU A 65 -9.06 -3.55 2.97
N ALA A 66 -8.85 -2.24 3.07
CA ALA A 66 -9.60 -1.37 3.97
C ALA A 66 -11.11 -1.36 3.67
N ILE A 67 -11.51 -1.41 2.39
CA ILE A 67 -12.91 -1.59 2.00
C ILE A 67 -13.45 -2.94 2.48
N THR A 68 -12.72 -4.04 2.22
CA THR A 68 -13.17 -5.39 2.63
C THR A 68 -13.22 -5.59 4.14
N ALA A 69 -12.38 -4.87 4.89
CA ALA A 69 -12.40 -4.84 6.36
C ALA A 69 -13.55 -3.99 6.93
N GLY A 70 -14.22 -3.19 6.10
CA GLY A 70 -15.28 -2.26 6.51
C GLY A 70 -14.75 -0.96 7.11
N GLU A 71 -13.46 -0.66 6.94
CA GLU A 71 -12.82 0.58 7.39
C GLU A 71 -13.07 1.74 6.43
N LEU A 72 -13.23 1.43 5.14
CA LEU A 72 -13.63 2.37 4.09
C LEU A 72 -14.97 1.95 3.49
N ALA A 73 -15.84 2.93 3.26
CA ALA A 73 -17.08 2.76 2.52
C ALA A 73 -16.92 3.36 1.11
N LEU A 74 -17.32 2.60 0.09
CA LEU A 74 -17.47 3.13 -1.25
C LEU A 74 -18.74 3.99 -1.28
N ILE A 75 -18.58 5.28 -1.56
CA ILE A 75 -19.71 6.17 -1.78
C ILE A 75 -20.10 6.03 -3.25
N ASP A 76 -21.34 5.61 -3.48
CA ASP A 76 -21.92 5.61 -4.81
C ASP A 76 -22.10 7.07 -5.26
N THR A 77 -21.55 7.44 -6.40
CA THR A 77 -21.64 8.81 -6.92
C THR A 77 -23.08 9.24 -7.16
N ASP A 78 -23.99 8.28 -7.38
CA ASP A 78 -25.43 8.53 -7.53
C ASP A 78 -26.09 8.95 -6.20
N GLN A 79 -25.44 8.70 -5.05
CA GLN A 79 -25.91 9.17 -3.73
C GLN A 79 -25.45 10.59 -3.39
N LEU A 80 -24.45 11.12 -4.09
CA LEU A 80 -23.93 12.47 -3.84
C LEU A 80 -24.82 13.57 -4.46
N GLU A 81 -25.75 13.22 -5.36
CA GLU A 81 -26.62 14.18 -6.05
C GLU A 81 -27.93 14.49 -5.29
N MET A 82 -28.13 13.99 -4.05
CA MET A 82 -29.41 14.08 -3.32
C MET A 82 -29.38 14.81 -1.96
N GLU A 83 -28.36 15.64 -1.68
CA GLU A 83 -28.35 16.49 -0.47
C GLU A 83 -28.29 17.99 -0.80
N GLU A 84 -29.16 18.45 -1.72
CA GLU A 84 -29.63 19.83 -1.73
C GLU A 84 -31.15 19.82 -1.54
N GLU A 85 -31.63 19.56 -0.32
CA GLU A 85 -32.95 19.99 0.16
C GLU A 85 -33.19 19.38 1.55
N THR A 86 -32.94 20.15 2.61
CA THR A 86 -33.82 20.35 3.78
C THR A 86 -33.02 20.91 4.96
N ASP A 87 -32.87 22.24 4.99
CA ASP A 87 -32.63 22.94 6.25
C ASP A 87 -33.32 24.31 6.23
N SER A 88 -34.57 24.32 6.67
CA SER A 88 -35.07 25.40 7.54
C SER A 88 -36.28 24.85 8.30
N GLU A 89 -35.98 24.50 9.54
CA GLU A 89 -36.90 24.05 10.56
C GLU A 89 -38.06 25.05 10.76
N THR A 90 -39.25 24.47 10.88
CA THR A 90 -40.36 24.88 11.75
C THR A 90 -40.06 26.00 12.76
N ASP A 91 -40.58 27.20 12.51
CA ASP A 91 -40.93 28.16 13.58
C ASP A 91 -42.39 27.93 13.99
N LYS A 92 -42.57 27.39 15.20
CA LYS A 92 -43.82 27.38 15.96
C LYS A 92 -43.72 28.40 17.10
N GLU A 93 -44.84 29.11 17.31
CA GLU A 93 -45.21 29.94 18.49
C GLU A 93 -44.45 31.27 18.56
N ASP A 94 -45.09 32.45 18.54
CA ASP A 94 -46.25 32.95 19.31
C ASP A 94 -47.38 33.61 18.49
#